data_AF-A0A2N5UFT3-F1
#
_entry.id   AF-A0A2N5UFT3-F1
#
_cell.length_a   1.000
_cell.length_b   1.000
_cell.length_c   1.000
_cell.angle_alpha   90.00
_cell.angle_beta   90.00
_cell.angle_gamma   90.00
#
_symmetry.space_group_name_H-M   'P 1'
#
loop_
_entity.id
_entity.type
_entity.pdbx_description
1 polymer ?
#
loop_
_entity_poly.entity_id
_entity_poly.type
_entity_poly.pdbx_seq_one_letter_code
_entity_poly.pdbx_strand_id
1 'polypeptide(L)'
;MQKNLDLKKGDGKKREKMLEEYPKEPIQSQIESMAKAIEALSSKLNTPVKAEYSHGNEAPSGRLYEPRPCSYCHREGHGAAFCHEAQKDNEKD
;
A
#
# COMPACT_ATOMS: atom_id res chain seq x y z
N MET A 1 -54.76 -41.19 -16.85
CA MET A 1 -53.79 -40.13 -17.18
C MET A 1 -53.67 -39.07 -16.07
N GLN A 2 -54.77 -38.58 -15.48
CA GLN A 2 -54.76 -37.59 -14.39
C GLN A 2 -53.89 -37.99 -13.17
N LYS A 3 -54.07 -39.22 -12.65
CA LYS A 3 -53.35 -39.70 -11.45
C LYS A 3 -51.81 -39.70 -11.59
N ASN A 4 -51.29 -39.86 -12.81
CA ASN A 4 -49.85 -39.80 -13.09
C ASN A 4 -49.33 -38.37 -13.19
N LEU A 5 -50.19 -37.40 -13.51
CA LEU A 5 -49.84 -35.98 -13.56
C LEU A 5 -49.71 -35.41 -12.15
N ASP A 6 -50.59 -35.82 -11.22
CA ASP A 6 -50.52 -35.42 -9.82
C ASP A 6 -49.29 -35.99 -9.10
N LEU A 7 -48.86 -37.21 -9.43
CA LEU A 7 -47.61 -37.79 -8.91
C LEU A 7 -46.34 -37.06 -9.38
N LYS A 8 -46.38 -36.40 -10.54
CA LYS A 8 -45.26 -35.59 -11.07
C LYS A 8 -45.21 -34.18 -10.49
N LYS A 9 -46.30 -33.72 -9.89
CA LYS A 9 -46.43 -32.43 -9.22
C LYS A 9 -45.85 -32.57 -7.81
N GLY A 10 -44.54 -32.79 -7.73
CA GLY A 10 -43.83 -33.06 -6.47
C GLY A 10 -44.15 -32.04 -5.37
N ASP A 11 -43.86 -32.42 -4.13
CA ASP A 11 -44.41 -31.89 -2.86
C ASP A 11 -44.24 -30.39 -2.56
N GLY A 12 -43.75 -29.56 -3.48
CA GLY A 12 -43.54 -28.12 -3.26
C GLY A 12 -42.41 -27.78 -2.28
N LYS A 13 -41.97 -28.73 -1.44
CA LYS A 13 -40.91 -28.60 -0.43
C LYS A 13 -39.63 -27.97 -0.95
N LYS A 14 -39.25 -28.28 -2.20
CA LYS A 14 -38.05 -27.68 -2.82
C LYS A 14 -38.19 -26.17 -3.04
N ARG A 15 -39.39 -25.71 -3.42
CA ARG A 15 -39.70 -24.28 -3.59
C ARG A 15 -39.75 -23.57 -2.24
N GLU A 16 -40.32 -24.22 -1.23
CA GLU A 16 -40.40 -23.69 0.13
C GLU A 16 -39.01 -23.53 0.75
N LYS A 17 -38.13 -24.53 0.59
CA LYS A 17 -36.73 -24.46 1.01
C LYS A 17 -35.95 -23.33 0.33
N MET A 18 -36.19 -23.09 -0.97
CA MET A 18 -35.58 -21.99 -1.73
C MET A 18 -36.06 -20.61 -1.25
N LEU A 19 -37.30 -20.50 -0.74
CA LEU A 19 -37.83 -19.24 -0.19
C LEU A 19 -37.30 -18.98 1.23
N GLU A 20 -37.02 -20.04 2.00
CA GLU A 20 -36.45 -19.93 3.34
C GLU A 20 -34.95 -19.58 3.34
N GLU A 21 -34.22 -20.02 2.31
CA GLU A 21 -32.82 -19.62 2.05
C GLU A 21 -32.69 -18.19 1.49
N TYR A 22 -33.79 -17.53 1.15
CA TYR A 22 -33.76 -16.14 0.71
C TYR A 22 -33.41 -15.22 1.89
N PRO A 23 -32.48 -14.27 1.72
CA PRO A 23 -32.13 -13.36 2.81
C PRO A 23 -33.38 -12.62 3.28
N LYS A 24 -33.72 -12.82 4.57
CA LYS A 24 -34.91 -12.25 5.22
C LYS A 24 -34.75 -10.75 5.51
N GLU A 25 -33.51 -10.28 5.55
CA GLU A 25 -33.23 -8.86 5.72
C GLU A 25 -33.42 -8.11 4.41
N PRO A 26 -33.98 -6.88 4.45
CA PRO A 26 -34.17 -6.09 3.25
C PRO A 26 -32.78 -5.76 2.70
N ILE A 27 -32.44 -6.37 1.57
CA ILE A 27 -31.20 -6.15 0.81
C ILE A 27 -30.93 -4.63 0.64
N GLN A 28 -31.99 -3.83 0.58
CA GLN A 28 -31.94 -2.36 0.56
C GLN A 28 -31.19 -1.76 1.77
N SER A 29 -31.45 -2.24 2.99
CA SER A 29 -30.77 -1.74 4.20
C SER A 29 -29.27 -2.05 4.20
N GLN A 30 -28.89 -3.21 3.65
CA GLN A 30 -27.50 -3.59 3.47
C GLN A 30 -26.82 -2.69 2.44
N ILE A 31 -27.49 -2.43 1.31
CA ILE A 31 -27.00 -1.49 0.28
C ILE A 31 -26.82 -0.08 0.85
N GLU A 32 -27.77 0.42 1.64
CA GLU A 32 -27.69 1.72 2.30
C GLU A 32 -26.51 1.79 3.29
N SER A 33 -26.30 0.74 4.09
CA SER A 33 -25.16 0.67 5.01
C SER A 33 -23.82 0.69 4.27
N MET A 34 -23.73 -0.01 3.14
CA MET A 34 -22.53 -0.06 2.32
C MET A 34 -22.27 1.28 1.63
N ALA A 35 -23.30 1.93 1.11
CA ALA A 35 -23.20 3.26 0.52
C ALA A 35 -22.67 4.28 1.55
N LYS A 36 -23.18 4.25 2.77
CA LYS A 36 -22.73 5.12 3.87
C LYS A 36 -21.28 4.84 4.28
N ALA A 37 -20.85 3.58 4.25
CA ALA A 37 -19.45 3.21 4.52
C ALA A 37 -18.51 3.74 3.42
N ILE A 38 -18.91 3.63 2.15
CA ILE A 38 -18.14 4.15 1.01
C ILE A 38 -18.00 5.68 1.10
N GLU A 39 -19.09 6.37 1.43
CA GLU A 39 -19.08 7.83 1.60
C GLU A 39 -18.14 8.26 2.73
N ALA A 40 -18.22 7.60 3.90
CA ALA A 40 -17.34 7.88 5.03
C ALA A 40 -15.85 7.62 4.73
N LEU A 41 -15.55 6.60 3.91
CA LEU A 41 -14.19 6.32 3.46
C LEU A 41 -13.69 7.39 2.46
N SER A 42 -14.54 7.79 1.52
CA SER A 42 -14.22 8.86 0.56
C SER A 42 -13.92 10.18 1.27
N SER A 43 -14.71 10.55 2.27
CA SER A 43 -14.46 11.76 3.08
C SER A 43 -13.09 11.73 3.77
N LYS A 44 -12.65 10.56 4.27
CA LYS A 44 -11.32 10.40 4.91
C LYS A 44 -10.16 10.45 3.92
N LEU A 45 -10.36 10.04 2.67
CA LEU A 45 -9.33 10.11 1.63
C LEU A 45 -9.18 11.55 1.09
N ASN A 46 -10.27 12.31 1.07
CA ASN A 46 -10.27 13.70 0.61
C ASN A 46 -9.75 14.71 1.66
N THR A 47 -9.65 14.31 2.93
CA THR A 47 -8.86 15.09 3.88
C THR A 47 -7.39 14.96 3.51
N PRO A 48 -6.69 16.04 3.12
CA PRO A 48 -5.27 15.94 2.84
C PRO A 48 -4.60 15.40 4.10
N VAL A 49 -3.97 14.23 3.97
CA VAL A 49 -3.12 13.64 5.02
C VAL A 49 -1.91 14.57 5.13
N LYS A 50 -2.10 15.71 5.80
CA LYS A 50 -1.04 16.56 6.35
C LYS A 50 -0.54 15.95 7.65
N ALA A 51 -0.61 14.63 7.80
CA ALA A 51 0.35 13.96 8.64
C ALA A 51 1.64 14.03 7.83
N GLU A 52 2.33 15.17 7.96
CA GLU A 52 3.77 15.22 7.76
C GLU A 52 4.30 13.98 8.47
N TYR A 53 4.63 12.97 7.68
CA TYR A 53 5.24 11.77 8.19
C TYR A 53 6.52 12.29 8.84
N SER A 54 6.49 12.39 10.17
CA SER A 54 7.64 12.83 10.94
C SER A 54 8.66 11.72 10.73
N HIS A 55 9.50 11.89 9.70
CA HIS A 55 10.75 11.19 9.58
C HIS A 55 11.56 11.65 10.78
N GLY A 56 11.31 11.02 11.93
CA GLY A 56 11.82 11.38 13.25
C GLY A 56 13.32 11.18 13.40
N ASN A 57 14.07 11.51 12.36
CA ASN A 57 15.51 11.51 12.29
C ASN A 57 15.91 12.78 11.55
N GLU A 58 15.94 13.91 12.26
CA GLU A 58 16.74 15.03 11.80
C GLU A 58 18.14 14.49 11.49
N ALA A 59 18.66 14.78 10.30
CA ALA A 59 19.97 14.30 9.91
C ALA A 59 20.99 14.72 10.99
N PRO A 60 21.85 13.81 11.48
CA PRO A 60 22.81 14.14 12.52
C PRO A 60 23.56 15.42 12.16
N SER A 61 23.59 16.41 13.05
CA SER A 61 24.22 17.72 12.79
C SER A 61 25.75 17.68 12.75
N GLY A 62 26.35 16.56 12.35
CA GLY A 62 27.78 16.33 12.32
C GLY A 62 28.20 15.44 11.14
N ARG A 63 29.51 15.39 10.87
CA ARG A 63 30.05 14.47 9.86
C ARG A 63 29.79 13.03 10.31
N LEU A 64 29.11 12.25 9.49
CA LEU A 64 28.79 10.84 9.76
C LEU A 64 30.04 9.95 9.89
N TYR A 65 31.16 10.39 9.33
CA TYR A 65 32.44 9.68 9.37
C TYR A 65 33.60 10.68 9.31
N GLU A 66 34.74 10.29 9.86
CA GLU A 66 35.98 11.06 9.86
C GLU A 66 36.63 11.02 8.47
N PRO A 67 36.91 12.16 7.81
CA PRO A 67 37.45 12.15 6.45
C PRO A 67 38.72 11.30 6.36
N ARG A 68 38.72 10.24 5.54
CA ARG A 68 39.94 9.46 5.32
C ARG A 68 40.98 10.35 4.61
N PRO A 69 42.26 10.30 5.01
CA PRO A 69 43.31 10.98 4.27
C PRO A 69 43.39 10.43 2.85
N CYS A 70 43.79 11.27 1.90
CA CYS A 70 44.04 10.86 0.52
C CYS A 70 45.04 9.70 0.49
N SER A 71 44.75 8.63 -0.25
CA SER A 71 45.65 7.46 -0.31
C SER A 71 46.92 7.71 -1.12
N TYR A 72 46.99 8.80 -1.88
CA TYR A 72 48.16 9.18 -2.67
C TYR A 72 49.07 10.14 -1.87
N CYS A 73 48.56 11.31 -1.46
CA CYS A 73 49.37 12.35 -0.80
C CYS A 73 49.24 12.38 0.73
N HIS A 74 48.43 11.51 1.33
CA HIS A 74 48.17 11.40 2.77
C HIS A 74 47.67 12.68 3.46
N ARG A 75 47.09 13.63 2.69
CA ARG A 75 46.46 14.85 3.23
C ARG A 75 44.95 14.69 3.34
N GLU A 76 44.36 15.29 4.36
CA GLU A 76 42.91 15.35 4.54
C GLU A 76 42.25 16.30 3.52
N GLY A 77 40.94 16.13 3.30
CA GLY A 77 40.12 17.05 2.50
C GLY A 77 39.87 16.65 1.05
N HIS A 78 40.52 15.61 0.53
CA HIS A 78 40.22 15.08 -0.81
C HIS A 78 40.46 13.57 -0.90
N GLY A 79 39.74 12.90 -1.80
CA GLY A 79 39.98 11.50 -2.13
C GLY A 79 41.07 11.35 -3.20
N ALA A 80 41.60 10.14 -3.34
CA ALA A 80 42.65 9.82 -4.32
C ALA A 80 42.27 10.19 -5.77
N ALA A 81 40.98 10.05 -6.12
CA ALA A 81 40.46 10.40 -7.44
C ALA A 81 40.61 11.89 -7.80
N PHE A 82 40.72 12.77 -6.80
CA PHE A 82 40.84 14.23 -6.98
C PHE A 82 42.19 14.75 -6.45
N CYS A 83 43.18 13.86 -6.30
CA CYS A 83 44.49 14.26 -5.82
C CYS A 83 45.25 15.01 -6.93
N HIS A 84 45.57 16.26 -6.67
CA HIS A 84 46.32 17.11 -7.60
C HIS A 84 47.73 16.57 -7.89
N GLU A 85 48.36 15.90 -6.93
CA GLU A 85 49.65 15.24 -7.15
C GLU A 85 49.49 14.04 -8.09
N ALA A 86 48.47 13.20 -7.88
CA ALA A 86 48.16 12.09 -8.78
C ALA A 86 47.82 12.58 -10.20
N GLN A 87 47.07 13.67 -10.34
CA GLN A 87 46.73 14.23 -11.65
C GLN A 87 47.98 14.70 -12.43
N LYS A 88 48.93 15.34 -11.75
CA LYS A 88 50.20 15.78 -12.35
C LYS A 88 51.07 14.65 -12.87
N ASP A 89 51.01 13.49 -12.24
CA ASP A 89 51.77 12.32 -12.68
C ASP A 89 51.11 11.67 -13.90
N ASN A 90 49.77 11.57 -13.91
CA ASN A 90 49.01 11.08 -15.07
C ASN A 90 49.14 12.00 -16.30
N GLU A 91 49.40 13.31 -16.12
CA GLU A 91 49.66 14.25 -17.22
C GLU A 91 51.07 14.11 -17.82
N LYS A 92 51.97 13.37 -17.18
CA LYS A 92 53.37 13.23 -17.61
C LYS A 92 53.67 11.89 -18.29
N ASP A 93 52.70 10.99 -18.33
CA ASP A 93 52.72 9.72 -19.09
C ASP A 93 52.07 9.89 -20.48
#